data_AF-A0A0D0E3A1-F1
#
_entry.id   AF-A0A0D0E3A1-F1
#
_cell.length_a   1.000
_cell.length_b   1.000
_cell.length_c   1.000
_cell.angle_alpha   90.00
_cell.angle_beta   90.00
_cell.angle_gamma   90.00
#
_symmetry.space_group_name_H-M   'P 1'
#
loop_
_entity.id
_entity.type
_entity.pdbx_description
1 polymer ?
#
loop_
_entity_poly.entity_id
_entity_poly.type
_entity_poly.pdbx_seq_one_letter_code
_entity_poly.pdbx_strand_id
1 'polypeptide(L)'
;MNIVKQQKLDSTACFSLLDLGDDPLELEFAFVCMTEGHNNAANYHQVIDRLGAARDIGGVYTRNPDIAHGHHRLNLTRTEAVDHISHDHWLGDTTAGNCDL
;
A
#
# COMPACT_ATOMS: atom_id res chain seq x y z
N MET A 1 -1.14 -0.79 11.56
CA MET A 1 -0.21 -0.43 12.66
C MET A 1 -0.77 0.83 13.35
N ASN A 2 -0.25 1.34 14.47
CA ASN A 2 -0.56 2.70 14.96
C ASN A 2 0.75 3.28 15.50
N ILE A 3 0.98 4.58 15.29
CA ILE A 3 2.21 5.28 15.69
C ILE A 3 2.60 5.08 17.15
N VAL A 4 1.66 5.04 18.11
CA VAL A 4 1.96 4.74 19.52
C VAL A 4 2.53 3.33 19.70
N LYS A 5 2.04 2.37 18.90
CA LYS A 5 2.58 1.00 18.90
C LYS A 5 3.95 0.97 18.24
N GLN A 6 4.14 1.72 17.15
CA GLN A 6 5.42 1.81 16.46
C GLN A 6 6.49 2.43 17.36
N GLN A 7 6.20 3.55 18.03
CA GLN A 7 7.08 4.19 19.01
C GLN A 7 7.54 3.24 20.13
N LYS A 8 6.65 2.36 20.60
CA LYS A 8 6.97 1.35 21.62
C LYS A 8 7.78 0.17 21.08
N LEU A 9 7.56 -0.19 19.82
CA LEU A 9 8.21 -1.34 19.18
C LEU A 9 9.61 -0.96 18.69
N ASP A 10 9.71 0.17 17.98
CA ASP A 10 10.93 0.77 17.45
C ASP A 10 10.68 2.26 17.18
N SER A 11 11.20 3.11 18.07
CA SER A 11 11.10 4.57 17.97
C SER A 11 11.99 5.17 16.88
N THR A 12 12.96 4.42 16.35
CA THR A 12 13.87 4.89 15.31
C THR A 12 13.35 4.60 13.90
N ALA A 13 12.34 3.73 13.79
CA ALA A 13 11.71 3.42 12.51
C ALA A 13 11.02 4.64 11.91
N CYS A 14 11.10 4.79 10.60
CA CYS A 14 10.22 5.69 9.86
C CYS A 14 8.78 5.19 9.95
N PHE A 15 7.85 6.14 10.09
CA PHE A 15 6.42 5.92 10.11
C PHE A 15 5.77 6.89 9.12
N SER A 16 4.95 6.35 8.22
CA SER A 16 4.12 7.14 7.33
C SER A 16 2.65 6.93 7.68
N LEU A 17 1.87 8.01 7.80
CA LEU A 17 0.41 7.90 7.91
C LEU A 17 -0.21 7.23 6.66
N LEU A 18 0.50 7.20 5.53
CA LEU A 18 0.07 6.49 4.33
C LEU A 18 0.05 4.97 4.56
N ASP A 19 0.87 4.45 5.48
CA ASP A 19 0.85 3.04 5.88
C ASP A 19 -0.31 2.69 6.84
N LEU A 20 -1.08 3.71 7.25
CA LEU A 20 -2.28 3.56 8.07
C LEU A 20 -3.54 3.37 7.22
N GLY A 21 -3.47 3.71 5.94
CA GLY A 21 -4.57 3.57 4.99
C GLY A 21 -4.76 2.12 4.53
N ASP A 22 -5.78 1.93 3.70
CA ASP A 22 -6.11 0.66 3.05
C ASP A 22 -5.60 0.58 1.61
N ASP A 23 -4.93 1.61 1.06
CA ASP A 23 -4.33 1.57 -0.29
C ASP A 23 -3.54 0.27 -0.58
N PRO A 24 -2.69 -0.26 0.35
CA PRO A 24 -2.00 -1.52 0.10
C PRO A 24 -2.96 -2.72 0.00
N LEU A 25 -4.05 -2.71 0.76
CA LEU A 25 -5.08 -3.74 0.69
C LEU A 25 -5.90 -3.60 -0.59
N GLU A 26 -6.30 -2.39 -0.98
CA GLU A 26 -7.03 -2.15 -2.23
C GLU A 26 -6.23 -2.62 -3.45
N LEU A 27 -4.91 -2.37 -3.45
CA LEU A 27 -4.01 -2.82 -4.51
C LEU A 27 -3.93 -4.35 -4.59
N GLU A 28 -3.80 -5.04 -3.45
CA GLU A 28 -3.84 -6.50 -3.39
C GLU A 28 -5.20 -7.05 -3.86
N PHE A 29 -6.31 -6.41 -3.48
CA PHE A 29 -7.64 -6.76 -3.99
C PHE A 29 -7.76 -6.55 -5.49
N ALA A 30 -7.13 -5.51 -6.06
CA ALA A 30 -7.09 -5.31 -7.49
C ALA A 30 -6.38 -6.49 -8.19
N PHE A 31 -5.25 -6.98 -7.65
CA PHE A 31 -4.57 -8.15 -8.19
C PHE A 31 -5.42 -9.43 -8.10
N VAL A 32 -6.14 -9.62 -6.98
CA VAL A 32 -7.10 -10.73 -6.84
C VAL A 32 -8.17 -10.66 -7.92
N CYS A 33 -8.74 -9.49 -8.20
CA CYS A 33 -9.74 -9.30 -9.26
C CYS A 33 -9.16 -9.52 -10.67
N MET A 34 -7.91 -9.13 -10.92
CA MET A 34 -7.26 -9.30 -12.23
C MET A 34 -7.09 -10.78 -12.63
N THR A 35 -6.93 -11.70 -11.66
CA THR A 35 -6.60 -13.10 -11.96
C THR A 35 -7.67 -13.90 -12.71
N GLU A 36 -8.94 -13.47 -12.75
CA GLU A 36 -10.01 -14.18 -13.48
C GLU A 36 -10.74 -13.36 -14.57
N GLY A 37 -10.24 -12.17 -14.91
CA GLY A 37 -10.79 -11.38 -16.01
C GLY A 37 -12.25 -10.94 -15.76
N HIS A 38 -13.22 -11.54 -16.47
CA HIS A 38 -14.63 -11.11 -16.44
C HIS A 38 -15.48 -11.82 -15.37
N ASN A 39 -14.93 -12.80 -14.64
CA ASN A 39 -15.66 -13.53 -13.60
C ASN A 39 -15.20 -13.13 -12.19
N ASN A 40 -15.89 -12.16 -11.60
CA ASN A 40 -15.60 -11.70 -10.24
C ASN A 40 -16.22 -12.60 -9.15
N ALA A 41 -17.06 -13.57 -9.52
CA ALA A 41 -17.60 -14.52 -8.56
C ALA A 41 -16.55 -15.60 -8.22
N ALA A 42 -16.31 -15.81 -6.93
CA ALA A 42 -15.35 -16.77 -6.42
C ALA A 42 -15.95 -17.49 -5.22
N ASN A 43 -15.78 -18.81 -5.17
CA ASN A 43 -15.97 -19.54 -3.92
C ASN A 43 -14.77 -19.34 -2.99
N TYR A 44 -14.91 -19.72 -1.72
CA TYR A 44 -13.87 -19.52 -0.71
C TYR A 44 -12.49 -20.09 -1.11
N HIS A 45 -12.43 -21.30 -1.68
CA HIS A 45 -11.17 -21.90 -2.11
C HIS A 45 -10.51 -21.09 -3.23
N GLN A 46 -11.30 -20.68 -4.23
CA GLN A 46 -10.81 -19.85 -5.32
C GLN A 46 -10.25 -18.52 -4.81
N VAL A 47 -10.88 -17.89 -3.81
CA VAL A 47 -10.35 -16.66 -3.22
C VAL A 47 -8.99 -16.89 -2.56
N ILE A 48 -8.80 -18.00 -1.84
CA ILE A 48 -7.51 -18.32 -1.20
C ILE A 48 -6.42 -18.53 -2.26
N ASP A 49 -6.70 -19.28 -3.32
CA ASP A 49 -5.74 -19.51 -4.40
C ASP A 49 -5.37 -18.20 -5.11
N ARG A 50 -6.38 -17.36 -5.39
CA ARG A 50 -6.18 -16.03 -6.00
C ARG A 50 -5.39 -15.09 -5.10
N LEU A 51 -5.58 -15.16 -3.77
CA LEU A 51 -4.81 -14.37 -2.82
C LEU A 51 -3.32 -14.76 -2.82
N GLY A 52 -3.03 -16.05 -2.97
CA GLY A 52 -1.65 -16.53 -3.18
C GLY A 52 -1.03 -15.93 -4.44
N ALA A 53 -1.75 -16.01 -5.56
CA ALA A 53 -1.30 -15.44 -6.83
C ALA A 53 -1.14 -13.91 -6.78
N ALA A 54 -2.06 -13.20 -6.12
CA ALA A 54 -2.00 -11.74 -5.93
C ALA A 54 -0.73 -11.34 -5.18
N ARG A 55 -0.39 -12.04 -4.09
CA ARG A 55 0.83 -11.81 -3.32
C ARG A 55 2.10 -12.05 -4.15
N ASP A 56 2.09 -13.07 -5.00
CA ASP A 56 3.22 -13.35 -5.90
C ASP A 56 3.38 -12.23 -6.94
N ILE A 57 2.29 -11.76 -7.54
CA ILE A 57 2.25 -10.62 -8.48
C ILE A 57 2.77 -9.36 -7.79
N GLY A 58 2.21 -9.01 -6.63
CA GLY A 58 2.62 -7.85 -5.84
C GLY A 58 4.11 -7.90 -5.51
N GLY A 59 4.61 -9.07 -5.06
CA GLY A 59 6.03 -9.27 -4.80
C GLY A 59 6.92 -9.11 -6.04
N VAL A 60 6.48 -9.56 -7.22
CA VAL A 60 7.20 -9.33 -8.48
C VAL A 60 7.27 -7.84 -8.81
N TYR A 61 6.16 -7.12 -8.70
CA TYR A 61 6.13 -5.67 -8.96
C TYR A 61 6.98 -4.88 -7.95
N THR A 62 6.94 -5.22 -6.67
CA THR A 62 7.80 -4.59 -5.66
C THR A 62 9.29 -4.75 -5.97
N ARG A 63 9.71 -5.90 -6.52
CA ARG A 63 11.11 -6.17 -6.88
C ARG A 63 11.52 -5.58 -8.23
N ASN A 64 10.55 -5.26 -9.09
CA ASN A 64 10.77 -4.78 -10.46
C ASN A 64 9.94 -3.50 -10.68
N PRO A 65 10.33 -2.38 -10.05
CA PRO A 65 9.58 -1.12 -10.10
C PRO A 65 9.49 -0.55 -11.53
N ASP A 66 10.39 -0.95 -12.43
CA ASP A 66 10.38 -0.63 -13.85
C ASP A 66 9.18 -1.24 -14.61
N ILE A 67 8.69 -2.40 -14.16
CA ILE A 67 7.57 -3.11 -14.78
C ILE A 67 6.22 -2.56 -14.32
N ALA A 68 6.11 -2.23 -13.03
CA ALA A 68 4.91 -1.66 -12.45
C ALA A 68 5.29 -0.62 -11.40
N HIS A 69 5.03 0.62 -11.77
CA HIS A 69 5.38 1.81 -11.00
C HIS A 69 4.42 2.07 -9.81
N GLY A 70 3.66 1.06 -9.34
CA GLY A 70 2.60 1.25 -8.34
C GLY A 70 1.61 2.37 -8.71
N HIS A 71 0.82 2.82 -7.74
CA HIS A 71 0.04 4.06 -7.89
C HIS A 71 0.96 5.28 -7.67
N HIS A 72 1.87 5.58 -8.61
CA HIS A 72 2.61 6.84 -8.58
C HIS A 72 1.69 7.98 -9.00
N ARG A 73 1.37 8.87 -8.05
CA ARG A 73 0.86 10.19 -8.38
C ARG A 73 1.99 11.18 -8.55
N LEU A 74 1.93 11.88 -9.67
CA LEU A 74 2.97 12.76 -10.17
C LEU A 74 2.93 14.17 -9.58
N ASN A 75 1.88 14.58 -8.87
CA ASN A 75 1.80 15.91 -8.25
C ASN A 75 0.77 15.96 -7.12
N LEU A 76 1.15 16.61 -6.02
CA LEU A 76 0.27 16.99 -4.92
C LEU A 76 -0.43 18.32 -5.26
N THR A 77 -1.45 18.28 -6.13
CA THR A 77 -2.25 19.49 -6.40
C THR A 77 -3.34 19.64 -5.34
N ARG A 78 -3.61 20.90 -4.92
CA ARG A 78 -4.61 21.27 -3.92
C ARG A 78 -6.04 21.19 -4.47
N THR A 79 -6.39 20.04 -5.01
CA THR A 79 -7.70 19.71 -5.58
C THR A 79 -8.22 18.50 -4.82
N GLU A 80 -9.45 18.59 -4.30
CA GLU A 80 -10.08 17.53 -3.47
C GLU A 80 -10.18 16.17 -4.18
N ALA A 81 -10.04 16.10 -5.51
CA ALA A 81 -9.98 14.85 -6.26
C ALA A 81 -8.64 14.09 -6.12
N VAL A 82 -7.72 14.58 -5.29
CA VAL A 82 -6.38 14.03 -5.13
C VAL A 82 -6.32 13.14 -3.86
N ASP A 83 -6.85 11.90 -3.93
CA ASP A 83 -6.81 10.90 -2.84
C ASP A 83 -5.50 10.12 -2.49
N HIS A 84 -4.59 9.77 -3.41
CA HIS A 84 -3.34 9.06 -3.06
C HIS A 84 -2.09 9.98 -3.06
N ILE A 85 -1.30 9.95 -1.99
CA ILE A 85 0.02 10.61 -1.88
C ILE A 85 1.06 9.49 -1.79
N SER A 86 2.18 9.57 -2.53
CA SER A 86 3.25 8.58 -2.37
C SER A 86 4.20 8.95 -1.24
N HIS A 87 4.86 7.95 -0.66
CA HIS A 87 5.89 8.14 0.38
C HIS A 87 6.97 9.15 -0.05
N ASP A 88 7.43 9.09 -1.30
CA ASP A 88 8.49 9.97 -1.82
C ASP A 88 8.13 11.46 -1.78
N HIS A 89 6.83 11.79 -1.77
CA HIS A 89 6.37 13.18 -1.71
C HIS A 89 6.20 13.70 -0.28
N TRP A 90 6.26 12.82 0.73
CA TRP A 90 6.27 13.23 2.13
C TRP A 90 7.69 13.55 2.57
N LEU A 91 8.11 14.78 2.29
CA LEU A 91 9.40 15.30 2.72
C LEU A 91 9.29 15.86 4.15
N GLY A 92 9.99 15.25 5.10
CA GLY A 92 10.00 15.64 6.51
C GLY A 92 10.63 14.58 7.40
N ASP A 93 10.73 14.87 8.70
CA ASP A 93 11.14 13.85 9.67
C ASP A 93 9.97 12.91 9.96
N THR A 94 10.06 11.70 9.43
CA THR A 94 9.06 10.64 9.62
C THR A 94 9.44 9.68 10.74
N THR A 95 10.45 9.98 11.54
CA THR A 95 10.89 9.10 12.62
C THR A 95 9.79 8.99 13.68
N ALA A 96 9.32 7.77 13.96
CA ALA A 96 8.19 7.55 14.86
C ALA A 96 8.39 8.20 16.25
N GLY A 97 9.61 8.12 16.79
CA GLY A 97 9.98 8.72 18.09
C GLY A 97 10.00 10.24 18.12
N ASN A 98 10.05 10.91 16.96
CA ASN A 98 10.05 12.37 16.86
C ASN A 98 8.65 12.95 16.65
N CYS A 99 7.63 12.10 16.52
CA CYS A 99 6.24 12.53 16.47
C CYS A 99 5.70 12.84 17.88
N ASP A 100 5.32 14.09 18.12
CA ASP A 100 4.66 14.55 19.35
C ASP A 100 3.14 14.32 19.24
N LEU A 101 2.64 13.27 19.90
CA LEU A 101 1.25 12.81 19.85
C LEU A 101 0.67 12.57 21.26
#